data_AF-A0A7Y5KA02-F1
#
_entry.id   AF-A0A7Y5KA02-F1
#
_cell.length_a   1.000
_cell.length_b   1.000
_cell.length_c   1.000
_cell.angle_alpha   90.00
_cell.angle_beta   90.00
_cell.angle_gamma   90.00
#
_symmetry.space_group_name_H-M   'P 1'
#
loop_
_entity.id
_entity.type
_entity.pdbx_description
1 polymer ?
#
loop_
_entity_poly.entity_id
_entity_poly.type
_entity_poly.pdbx_seq_one_letter_code
_entity_poly.pdbx_strand_id
1 'polypeptide(L)'
;MYEIEKEVLVCTHCHEEVQAVDEFCPHCGTLFEPEHVCAEHHSVLASGVCIICAQPWCDKCGSWVHDRFLCRPHNDYEIYEGMARVYGTLDDTMAQYVRGRLEEAGLHPFIFSRMQPLHGSRMLANTLVYPMGDYDGHLVYEIKVLVPCQEALEAEQHLREWEFRK
;
A
#
# COMPACT_ATOMS: atom_id res chain seq x y z
N MET A 1 -15.50 5.95 -32.25
CA MET A 1 -14.72 5.63 -31.06
C MET A 1 -13.69 6.74 -30.93
N TYR A 2 -13.88 7.67 -29.99
CA TYR A 2 -12.90 8.72 -29.76
C TYR A 2 -11.82 8.15 -28.85
N GLU A 3 -10.60 8.03 -29.35
CA GLU A 3 -9.42 7.79 -28.53
C GLU A 3 -9.20 9.06 -27.70
N ILE A 4 -9.48 8.97 -26.41
CA ILE A 4 -9.12 10.02 -25.46
C ILE A 4 -7.61 9.92 -25.33
N GLU A 5 -6.88 10.83 -25.97
CA GLU A 5 -5.45 11.01 -25.71
C GLU A 5 -5.30 11.25 -24.22
N LYS A 6 -4.73 10.27 -23.50
CA LYS A 6 -4.43 10.41 -22.08
C LYS A 6 -3.29 11.41 -21.98
N GLU A 7 -3.62 12.68 -21.77
CA GLU A 7 -2.63 13.66 -21.38
C GLU A 7 -1.99 13.19 -20.06
N VAL A 8 -0.68 13.04 -20.07
CA VAL A 8 0.12 12.63 -18.91
C VAL A 8 0.82 13.88 -18.40
N LEU A 9 0.65 14.20 -17.12
CA LEU A 9 1.45 15.21 -16.44
C LEU A 9 2.50 14.54 -15.56
N VAL A 10 3.51 15.31 -15.18
CA VAL A 10 4.51 14.88 -14.21
C VAL A 10 4.20 15.55 -12.89
N CYS A 11 4.07 14.77 -11.82
CA CYS A 11 3.83 15.31 -10.49
C CYS A 11 5.01 16.18 -10.05
N THR A 12 4.76 17.41 -9.63
CA THR A 12 5.81 18.34 -9.17
C THR A 12 6.49 17.92 -7.86
N HIS A 13 5.85 17.03 -7.10
CA HIS A 13 6.37 16.54 -5.81
C HIS A 13 7.21 15.27 -5.98
N CYS A 14 6.62 14.20 -6.51
CA CYS A 14 7.31 12.91 -6.64
C CYS A 14 7.94 12.66 -8.01
N HIS A 15 7.73 13.56 -8.99
CA HIS A 15 8.26 13.46 -10.36
C HIS A 15 7.78 12.23 -11.15
N GLU A 16 6.72 11.58 -10.69
CA GLU A 16 6.11 10.44 -11.36
C GLU A 16 5.05 10.89 -12.37
N GLU A 17 4.84 10.06 -13.39
CA GLU A 17 3.82 10.26 -14.43
C GLU A 17 2.42 9.96 -13.87
N VAL A 18 1.49 10.90 -14.07
CA VAL A 18 0.10 10.80 -13.60
C VAL A 18 -0.86 11.30 -14.68
N GLN A 19 -2.10 10.82 -14.68
CA GLN A 19 -3.04 11.21 -15.73
C GLN A 19 -3.57 12.61 -15.46
N ALA A 20 -3.73 13.43 -16.52
CA ALA A 20 -4.24 14.80 -16.42
C ALA A 20 -5.66 14.93 -15.88
N VAL A 21 -6.38 13.82 -15.87
CA VAL A 21 -7.73 13.73 -15.31
C VAL A 21 -7.73 13.45 -13.81
N ASP A 22 -6.60 13.03 -13.23
CA ASP A 22 -6.53 12.72 -11.80
C ASP A 22 -6.52 14.03 -11.00
N GLU A 23 -7.36 14.15 -9.97
CA GLU A 23 -7.41 15.33 -9.07
C GLU A 23 -6.19 15.39 -8.11
N PHE A 24 -5.52 14.24 -7.94
CA PHE A 24 -4.38 14.08 -7.05
C PHE A 24 -3.38 13.05 -7.60
N CYS A 25 -2.15 13.10 -7.11
CA CYS A 25 -1.12 12.13 -7.47
C CYS A 25 -1.36 10.79 -6.75
N PRO A 26 -1.65 9.69 -7.47
CA PRO A 26 -1.79 8.36 -6.85
C PRO A 26 -0.50 7.84 -6.18
N HIS A 27 0.67 8.35 -6.56
CA HIS A 27 1.95 7.87 -6.05
C HIS A 27 2.35 8.52 -4.71
N CYS A 28 2.13 9.82 -4.56
CA CYS A 28 2.55 10.58 -3.38
C CYS A 28 1.43 11.27 -2.61
N GLY A 29 0.22 11.38 -3.17
CA GLY A 29 -0.91 12.04 -2.51
C GLY A 29 -0.93 13.56 -2.64
N THR A 30 -0.07 14.14 -3.48
CA THR A 30 -0.13 15.59 -3.77
C THR A 30 -1.42 15.93 -4.48
N LEU A 31 -2.14 16.94 -3.99
CA LEU A 31 -3.31 17.51 -4.66
C LEU A 31 -2.88 18.40 -5.84
N PHE A 32 -3.54 18.27 -6.98
CA PHE A 32 -3.32 19.20 -8.10
C PHE A 32 -4.28 20.39 -8.02
N GLU A 33 -5.47 20.19 -7.46
CA GLU A 33 -6.44 21.25 -7.19
C GLU A 33 -6.52 21.56 -5.68
N PRO A 34 -6.43 22.84 -5.27
CA PRO A 34 -6.33 23.23 -3.86
C PRO A 34 -7.67 23.34 -3.13
N GLU A 35 -8.81 23.05 -3.78
CA GLU A 35 -10.15 23.33 -3.24
C GLU A 35 -10.74 22.19 -2.39
N HIS A 36 -10.01 21.09 -2.21
CA HIS A 36 -10.48 19.98 -1.38
C HIS A 36 -10.40 20.32 0.11
N VAL A 37 -11.46 20.00 0.85
CA VAL A 37 -11.51 20.13 2.31
C VAL A 37 -11.14 18.82 2.99
N CYS A 38 -10.62 18.91 4.21
CA CYS A 38 -10.29 17.73 5.01
C CYS A 38 -11.56 16.91 5.33
N ALA A 39 -11.48 15.58 5.15
CA ALA A 39 -12.59 14.66 5.40
C ALA A 39 -13.12 14.68 6.85
N GLU A 40 -12.26 15.02 7.82
CA GLU A 40 -12.66 15.18 9.23
C GLU A 40 -12.99 16.64 9.56
N HIS A 41 -12.15 17.57 9.10
CA HIS A 41 -12.31 19.00 9.35
C HIS A 41 -12.81 19.74 8.10
N HIS A 42 -14.12 19.70 7.88
CA HIS A 42 -14.80 20.35 6.74
C HIS A 42 -14.61 21.88 6.65
N SER A 43 -13.99 22.50 7.65
CA SER A 43 -13.67 23.94 7.69
C SER A 43 -12.21 24.26 7.35
N VAL A 44 -11.38 23.25 7.04
CA VAL A 44 -9.94 23.40 6.78
C VAL A 44 -9.62 22.76 5.43
N LEU A 45 -8.84 23.47 4.61
CA LEU A 45 -8.33 22.94 3.34
C LEU A 45 -7.43 21.73 3.59
N ALA A 46 -7.51 20.77 2.68
CA ALA A 46 -6.65 19.60 2.70
C ALA A 46 -5.26 19.98 2.20
N SER A 47 -4.25 19.41 2.85
CA SER A 47 -2.84 19.59 2.50
C SER A 47 -2.37 18.48 1.54
N GLY A 48 -3.07 17.34 1.55
CA GLY A 48 -2.81 16.21 0.65
C GLY A 48 -3.92 15.16 0.72
N VAL A 49 -3.81 14.14 -0.12
CA VAL A 49 -4.69 12.98 -0.19
C VAL A 49 -3.95 11.75 0.31
N CYS A 50 -4.56 10.99 1.21
CA CYS A 50 -3.95 9.75 1.66
C CYS A 50 -3.95 8.72 0.53
N ILE A 51 -2.77 8.22 0.15
CA ILE A 51 -2.61 7.26 -0.95
C ILE A 51 -3.30 5.91 -0.72
N ILE A 52 -3.67 5.58 0.52
CA ILE A 52 -4.35 4.34 0.90
C ILE A 52 -5.87 4.47 0.81
N CYS A 53 -6.43 5.55 1.37
CA CYS A 53 -7.89 5.73 1.40
C CYS A 53 -8.44 6.67 0.34
N ALA A 54 -7.58 7.28 -0.47
CA ALA A 54 -7.93 8.28 -1.48
C ALA A 54 -8.79 9.44 -0.94
N GLN A 55 -8.67 9.76 0.36
CA GLN A 55 -9.39 10.88 0.98
C GLN A 55 -8.46 12.06 1.27
N PRO A 56 -8.95 13.30 1.12
CA PRO A 56 -8.21 14.52 1.43
C PRO A 56 -8.12 14.76 2.94
N TRP A 57 -6.92 15.09 3.45
CA TRP A 57 -6.67 15.43 4.85
C TRP A 57 -5.83 16.69 5.00
N CYS A 58 -6.05 17.44 6.07
CA CYS A 58 -5.20 18.58 6.44
C CYS A 58 -3.92 18.13 7.16
N ASP A 59 -2.94 19.04 7.30
CA ASP A 59 -1.66 18.81 8.01
C ASP A 59 -1.80 18.34 9.46
N LYS A 60 -2.98 18.51 10.07
CA LYS A 60 -3.24 17.97 11.41
C LYS A 60 -3.60 16.49 11.35
N CYS A 61 -4.40 16.08 10.37
CA CYS A 61 -4.97 14.72 10.28
C CYS A 61 -4.13 13.76 9.44
N GLY A 62 -3.25 14.28 8.58
CA GLY A 62 -2.27 13.51 7.83
C GLY A 62 -0.87 14.10 7.93
N SER A 63 0.11 13.31 7.55
CA SER A 63 1.52 13.69 7.54
C SER A 63 2.24 13.07 6.34
N TRP A 64 3.32 13.73 5.92
CA TRP A 64 4.22 13.21 4.91
C TRP A 64 5.18 12.20 5.55
N VAL A 65 5.13 10.96 5.08
CA VAL A 65 6.02 9.86 5.48
C VAL A 65 6.66 9.29 4.23
N HIS A 66 7.99 9.31 4.17
CA HIS A 66 8.77 8.84 3.01
C HIS A 66 8.25 9.41 1.66
N ASP A 67 8.08 10.73 1.59
CA ASP A 67 7.57 11.47 0.42
C ASP A 67 6.15 11.10 -0.04
N ARG A 68 5.38 10.45 0.84
CA ARG A 68 3.99 10.08 0.61
C ARG A 68 3.09 10.66 1.69
N PHE A 69 1.93 11.16 1.30
CA PHE A 69 0.95 11.66 2.25
C PHE A 69 0.07 10.52 2.77
N LEU A 70 0.06 10.34 4.09
CA LEU A 70 -0.74 9.34 4.79
C LEU A 70 -1.58 9.99 5.87
N CYS A 71 -2.82 9.53 6.05
CA CYS A 71 -3.63 9.93 7.20
C CYS A 71 -3.19 9.17 8.45
N ARG A 72 -3.49 9.71 9.64
CA ARG A 72 -3.14 9.08 10.93
C ARG A 72 -3.50 7.59 11.01
N PRO A 73 -4.70 7.13 10.58
CA PRO A 73 -5.05 5.71 10.61
C PRO A 73 -4.14 4.82 9.75
N HIS A 74 -3.61 5.34 8.64
CA HIS A 74 -2.79 4.59 7.69
C HIS A 74 -1.30 4.92 7.80
N ASN A 75 -0.89 5.62 8.86
CA ASN A 75 0.49 6.01 9.08
C ASN A 75 1.41 4.80 9.31
N ASP A 76 0.87 3.73 9.87
CA ASP A 76 1.59 2.49 10.20
C ASP A 76 1.64 1.50 9.03
N TYR A 77 1.21 1.90 7.82
CA TYR A 77 1.27 1.02 6.66
C TYR A 77 2.69 0.88 6.13
N GLU A 78 3.12 -0.36 5.97
CA GLU A 78 4.34 -0.68 5.24
C GLU A 78 4.08 -0.58 3.74
N ILE A 79 4.65 0.44 3.11
CA ILE A 79 4.51 0.71 1.68
C ILE A 79 5.87 0.58 1.00
N TYR A 80 5.93 -0.23 -0.05
CA TYR A 80 7.10 -0.44 -0.90
C TYR A 80 6.75 -0.08 -2.34
N GLU A 81 7.37 0.95 -2.90
CA GLU A 81 7.20 1.35 -4.31
C GLU A 81 5.73 1.52 -4.76
N GLY A 82 4.85 2.01 -3.87
CA GLY A 82 3.43 2.19 -4.17
C GLY A 82 2.56 0.94 -3.92
N MET A 83 3.15 -0.11 -3.36
CA MET A 83 2.47 -1.33 -2.93
C MET A 83 2.40 -1.38 -1.40
N ALA A 84 1.21 -1.52 -0.84
CA ALA A 84 0.96 -1.62 0.58
C ALA A 84 0.90 -3.10 1.03
N ARG A 85 1.49 -3.42 2.18
CA ARG A 85 1.40 -4.75 2.79
C ARG A 85 0.01 -4.99 3.39
N VAL A 86 -0.63 -6.08 2.95
CA VAL A 86 -1.95 -6.50 3.45
C VAL A 86 -1.89 -7.79 4.26
N TYR A 87 -0.93 -8.67 3.98
CA TYR A 87 -0.78 -9.94 4.69
C TYR A 87 0.69 -10.33 4.82
N GLY A 88 1.05 -10.96 5.95
CA GLY A 88 2.39 -11.47 6.21
C GLY A 88 2.34 -12.90 6.73
N THR A 89 3.16 -13.78 6.17
CA THR A 89 3.24 -15.18 6.61
C THR A 89 4.64 -15.75 6.42
N LEU A 90 4.98 -16.80 7.16
CA LEU A 90 6.19 -17.58 6.94
C LEU A 90 5.96 -18.78 6.00
N ASP A 91 4.69 -19.07 5.69
CA ASP A 91 4.28 -20.21 4.87
C ASP A 91 4.09 -19.79 3.41
N ASP A 92 4.89 -20.37 2.52
CA ASP A 92 4.87 -20.05 1.09
C ASP A 92 3.55 -20.48 0.43
N THR A 93 3.01 -21.64 0.81
CA THR A 93 1.73 -22.12 0.28
C THR A 93 0.59 -21.20 0.69
N MET A 94 0.59 -20.71 1.94
CA MET A 94 -0.40 -19.76 2.41
C MET A 94 -0.28 -18.40 1.69
N ALA A 95 0.94 -17.91 1.47
CA ALA A 95 1.16 -16.67 0.74
C ALA A 95 0.65 -16.77 -0.71
N GLN A 96 0.92 -17.89 -1.39
CA GLN A 96 0.42 -18.16 -2.74
C GLN A 96 -1.10 -18.32 -2.76
N TYR A 97 -1.68 -18.95 -1.74
CA TYR A 97 -3.13 -19.08 -1.62
C TYR A 97 -3.81 -17.71 -1.48
N VAL A 98 -3.32 -16.88 -0.55
CA VAL A 98 -3.86 -15.52 -0.36
C VAL A 98 -3.68 -14.69 -1.63
N ARG A 99 -2.53 -14.78 -2.31
CA ARG A 99 -2.33 -14.12 -3.60
C ARG A 99 -3.38 -14.55 -4.62
N GLY A 100 -3.58 -15.86 -4.82
CA GLY A 100 -4.57 -16.37 -5.77
C GLY A 100 -5.99 -15.91 -5.44
N ARG A 101 -6.35 -15.84 -4.16
CA ARG A 101 -7.67 -15.35 -3.73
C ARG A 101 -7.87 -13.86 -4.01
N LEU A 102 -6.83 -13.04 -3.82
CA LEU A 102 -6.87 -11.61 -4.14
C LEU A 102 -6.92 -11.40 -5.67
N GLU A 103 -6.20 -12.21 -6.45
CA GLU A 103 -6.30 -12.22 -7.93
C GLU A 103 -7.72 -12.60 -8.39
N GLU A 104 -8.34 -13.61 -7.77
CA GLU A 104 -9.73 -14.01 -8.05
C GLU A 104 -10.74 -12.88 -7.73
N ALA A 105 -10.44 -12.05 -6.73
CA ALA A 105 -11.23 -10.86 -6.39
C ALA A 105 -11.02 -9.69 -7.39
N GLY A 106 -10.10 -9.83 -8.35
CA GLY A 106 -9.80 -8.79 -9.34
C GLY A 106 -8.75 -7.77 -8.88
N LEU A 107 -8.05 -8.04 -7.77
CA LEU A 107 -6.98 -7.20 -7.25
C LEU A 107 -5.63 -7.61 -7.86
N HIS A 108 -4.60 -6.77 -7.66
CA HIS A 108 -3.26 -6.97 -8.22
C HIS A 108 -2.21 -7.29 -7.15
N PRO A 109 -2.29 -8.45 -6.48
CA PRO A 109 -1.37 -8.79 -5.41
C PRO A 109 0.03 -9.15 -5.93
N PHE A 110 1.04 -8.80 -5.15
CA PHE A 110 2.44 -9.11 -5.40
C PHE A 110 3.06 -9.74 -4.16
N ILE A 111 3.83 -10.81 -4.35
CA ILE A 111 4.56 -11.46 -3.26
C ILE A 111 5.97 -10.91 -3.18
N PHE A 112 6.30 -10.30 -2.06
CA PHE A 112 7.63 -9.83 -1.74
C PHE A 112 8.25 -10.65 -0.60
N SER A 113 9.51 -11.03 -0.78
CA SER A 113 10.29 -11.72 0.25
C SER A 113 11.74 -11.26 0.19
N ARG A 114 12.31 -10.90 1.34
CA ARG A 114 13.72 -10.50 1.45
C ARG A 114 14.71 -11.68 1.30
N MET A 115 14.25 -12.90 1.56
CA MET A 115 15.09 -14.10 1.44
C MET A 115 14.51 -15.01 0.36
N GLN A 116 15.32 -15.31 -0.65
CA GLN A 116 15.08 -16.44 -1.55
C GLN A 116 15.78 -17.66 -0.94
N PRO A 117 15.09 -18.79 -0.71
CA PRO A 117 15.76 -19.98 -0.21
C PRO A 117 16.75 -20.44 -1.27
N LEU A 118 18.05 -20.43 -0.94
CA LEU A 118 19.07 -20.86 -1.89
C LEU A 118 18.87 -22.33 -2.26
N HIS A 119 18.43 -23.20 -1.34
CA HIS A 119 18.10 -24.61 -1.62
C HIS A 119 17.11 -25.14 -0.55
N GLY A 120 15.94 -25.64 -0.95
CA GLY A 120 15.02 -26.38 -0.07
C GLY A 120 13.86 -25.58 0.58
N SER A 121 13.02 -26.29 1.34
CA SER A 121 11.80 -25.76 1.97
C SER A 121 12.11 -24.75 3.10
N ARG A 122 11.47 -23.58 3.04
CA ARG A 122 11.73 -22.40 3.91
C ARG A 122 11.55 -22.67 5.41
N MET A 123 10.72 -23.65 5.75
CA MET A 123 10.48 -24.13 7.12
C MET A 123 11.77 -24.56 7.85
N LEU A 124 12.75 -25.13 7.15
CA LEU A 124 13.99 -25.60 7.81
C LEU A 124 15.05 -24.49 7.95
N ALA A 125 15.00 -23.46 7.11
CA ALA A 125 15.96 -22.35 7.16
C ALA A 125 15.68 -21.38 8.33
N ASN A 126 14.40 -21.14 8.64
CA ASN A 126 14.01 -20.19 9.69
C ASN A 126 14.20 -20.71 11.12
N THR A 127 14.30 -22.03 11.32
CA THR A 127 14.30 -22.61 12.67
C THR A 127 15.70 -22.73 13.29
N LEU A 128 16.78 -22.54 12.52
CA LEU A 128 18.13 -22.91 12.97
C LEU A 128 19.19 -21.79 12.96
N VAL A 129 18.95 -20.59 12.39
CA VAL A 129 20.08 -19.64 12.18
C VAL A 129 19.86 -18.19 12.60
N TYR A 130 18.64 -17.67 12.81
CA TYR A 130 18.48 -16.27 13.21
C TYR A 130 17.37 -16.06 14.25
N PRO A 131 17.71 -15.69 15.50
CA PRO A 131 16.72 -15.28 16.45
C PRO A 131 16.18 -13.90 16.05
N MET A 132 14.85 -13.80 16.10
CA MET A 132 14.10 -12.66 16.66
C MET A 132 14.10 -11.32 15.90
N GLY A 133 12.98 -10.60 16.03
CA GLY A 133 12.72 -9.26 15.47
C GLY A 133 13.78 -8.20 15.86
N ASP A 134 13.69 -6.95 15.43
CA ASP A 134 12.51 -6.13 15.17
C ASP A 134 12.93 -4.89 14.34
N TYR A 135 12.02 -4.38 13.52
CA TYR A 135 11.78 -2.94 13.38
C TYR A 135 10.25 -2.86 13.22
N ASP A 136 9.57 -2.45 14.28
CA ASP A 136 8.12 -2.19 14.34
C ASP A 136 7.14 -3.40 14.32
N GLY A 137 7.51 -4.54 14.90
CA GLY A 137 6.61 -5.71 14.98
C GLY A 137 6.50 -6.48 13.66
N HIS A 138 7.38 -6.17 12.70
CA HIS A 138 7.43 -6.81 11.40
C HIS A 138 8.53 -7.86 11.34
N LEU A 139 8.15 -9.09 11.00
CA LEU A 139 9.08 -10.20 10.85
C LEU A 139 9.99 -9.93 9.64
N VAL A 140 11.29 -9.76 9.87
CA VAL A 140 12.29 -9.45 8.83
C VAL A 140 12.28 -10.48 7.69
N TYR A 141 11.94 -11.73 8.00
CA TYR A 141 11.95 -12.89 7.11
C TYR A 141 10.56 -13.36 6.65
N GLU A 142 9.52 -12.55 6.82
CA GLU A 142 8.19 -12.92 6.33
C GLU A 142 8.04 -12.76 4.82
N ILE A 143 7.14 -13.58 4.28
CA ILE A 143 6.57 -13.44 2.95
C ILE A 143 5.45 -12.43 3.06
N LYS A 144 5.64 -11.29 2.39
CA LYS A 144 4.69 -10.19 2.37
C LYS A 144 3.85 -10.31 1.12
N VAL A 145 2.53 -10.33 1.29
CA VAL A 145 1.59 -10.10 0.19
C VAL A 145 1.28 -8.61 0.20
N LEU A 146 1.66 -7.95 -0.89
CA LEU A 146 1.46 -6.53 -1.13
C LEU A 146 0.37 -6.35 -2.19
N VAL A 147 -0.33 -5.22 -2.18
CA VAL A 147 -1.28 -4.80 -3.23
C VAL A 147 -1.04 -3.32 -3.53
N PRO A 148 -1.48 -2.77 -4.68
CA PRO A 148 -1.43 -1.33 -4.92
C PRO A 148 -2.07 -0.55 -3.78
N CYS A 149 -1.50 0.60 -3.41
CA CYS A 149 -1.98 1.39 -2.27
C CYS A 149 -3.49 1.70 -2.34
N GLN A 150 -4.02 1.92 -3.54
CA GLN A 150 -5.43 2.20 -3.79
C GLN A 150 -6.35 1.00 -3.50
N GLU A 151 -5.82 -0.22 -3.63
CA GLU A 151 -6.53 -1.49 -3.44
C GLU A 151 -6.39 -2.02 -2.00
N ALA A 152 -5.55 -1.39 -1.18
CA ALA A 152 -5.19 -1.89 0.14
C ALA A 152 -6.39 -2.05 1.08
N LEU A 153 -7.34 -1.11 1.04
CA LEU A 153 -8.54 -1.18 1.88
C LEU A 153 -9.49 -2.30 1.46
N GLU A 154 -9.67 -2.50 0.15
CA GLU A 154 -10.52 -3.56 -0.39
C GLU A 154 -9.92 -4.93 -0.10
N ALA A 155 -8.61 -5.08 -0.29
CA ALA A 155 -7.88 -6.29 0.07
C ALA A 155 -8.04 -6.63 1.56
N GLU A 156 -7.93 -5.66 2.46
CA GLU A 156 -8.14 -5.89 3.89
C GLU A 156 -9.57 -6.31 4.25
N GLN A 157 -10.58 -5.78 3.55
CA GLN A 157 -11.97 -6.20 3.76
C GLN A 157 -12.14 -7.68 3.41
N HIS A 158 -11.66 -8.10 2.24
CA HIS A 158 -11.71 -9.51 1.82
C HIS A 158 -10.92 -10.43 2.76
N LEU A 159 -9.74 -10.01 3.22
CA LEU A 159 -8.96 -10.80 4.18
C LEU A 159 -9.70 -11.01 5.50
N ARG A 160 -10.39 -9.98 5.99
CA ARG A 160 -11.23 -10.08 7.20
C ARG A 160 -12.43 -11.01 7.00
N GLU A 161 -13.08 -10.95 5.84
CA GLU A 161 -14.20 -11.84 5.48
C GLU A 161 -13.78 -13.30 5.43
N TRP A 162 -12.55 -13.58 4.98
CA TRP A 162 -11.98 -14.93 4.92
C TRP A 162 -11.26 -15.36 6.21
N GLU A 163 -11.38 -14.58 7.28
CA GLU A 163 -10.79 -14.84 8.60
C GLU A 163 -9.24 -14.88 8.63
N PHE A 164 -8.57 -14.30 7.62
CA PHE A 164 -7.11 -14.13 7.65
C PHE A 164 -6.72 -12.95 8.56
N ARG A 165 -5.87 -13.21 9.56
CA ARG A 165 -5.31 -12.15 10.43
C ARG A 165 -4.02 -11.59 9.84
N LYS A 166 -3.89 -10.26 9.91
CA LYS A 166 -2.70 -9.48 9.50
C LYS A 166 -1.49 -9.78 10.37
#